data_AF-A0A932JGN9-F1
#
_entry.id   AF-A0A932JGN9-F1
#
_cell.length_a   1.000
_cell.length_b   1.000
_cell.length_c   1.000
_cell.angle_alpha   90.00
_cell.angle_beta   90.00
_cell.angle_gamma   90.00
#
_symmetry.space_group_name_H-M   'P 1'
#
loop_
_entity.id
_entity.type
_entity.pdbx_description
1 polymer ?
#
loop_
_entity_poly.entity_id
_entity_poly.type
_entity_poly.pdbx_seq_one_letter_code
_entity_poly.pdbx_strand_id
1 'polypeptide(L)'
;MNFFKKLFGSKEIQNHELENNQENPLEVYKKVPWMTTTRLNTITTCLEAGFKPASSLPTEFDRQMRPSIEIAGRLNAIKSLVLWLMVTEVELRSETILNFIAKNELERYMSDEEKEILSASRDDDELRNVIGWKFENAWPLAWYFGYSEPEITGEMMTGEQIQEIFWNHTCPLDEELKDWIKNKDTVSEERLIEKEDLFYCLHNAVRSAQLGGETVPPNFDPIANGGVIHERRHSLTWMLSNGVEWDDTDLST
;
A
#
# COMPACT_ATOMS: atom_id res chain seq x y z
N MET A 1 49.65 -6.27 54.31
CA MET A 1 49.00 -7.17 55.29
C MET A 1 47.57 -6.67 55.50
N ASN A 2 46.60 -7.06 54.67
CA ASN A 2 45.90 -8.34 54.66
C ASN A 2 45.18 -8.62 55.99
N PHE A 3 43.97 -8.08 56.16
CA PHE A 3 43.06 -8.50 57.24
C PHE A 3 41.57 -8.17 56.98
N PHE A 4 41.06 -8.30 55.75
CA PHE A 4 39.59 -8.31 55.51
C PHE A 4 39.16 -9.23 54.35
N LYS A 5 39.85 -10.36 54.18
CA LYS A 5 39.38 -11.50 53.35
C LYS A 5 38.55 -12.46 54.21
N LYS A 6 37.32 -12.07 54.54
CA LYS A 6 36.26 -12.98 55.01
C LYS A 6 34.97 -12.18 55.11
N LEU A 7 34.13 -12.17 54.07
CA LEU A 7 32.67 -12.17 54.26
C LEU A 7 31.80 -12.37 53.01
N PHE A 8 32.33 -12.32 51.78
CA PHE A 8 31.47 -12.54 50.61
C PHE A 8 32.01 -13.65 49.73
N GLY A 9 31.35 -14.80 49.84
CA GLY A 9 31.57 -15.96 49.01
C GLY A 9 31.33 -15.64 47.54
N SER A 10 32.21 -16.18 46.71
CA SER A 10 32.07 -16.29 45.27
C SER A 10 30.75 -16.99 44.93
N LYS A 11 29.72 -16.21 44.57
CA LYS A 11 28.65 -16.73 43.73
C LYS A 11 29.18 -16.73 42.31
N GLU A 12 29.53 -17.92 41.84
CA GLU A 12 29.65 -18.19 40.42
C GLU A 12 28.36 -17.69 39.74
N ILE A 13 28.50 -16.70 38.87
CA ILE A 13 27.43 -16.31 37.97
C ILE A 13 27.38 -17.44 36.94
N GLN A 14 26.47 -18.39 37.16
CA GLN A 14 26.03 -19.27 36.10
C GLN A 14 25.33 -18.39 35.07
N ASN A 15 26.06 -18.06 34.00
CA ASN A 15 25.48 -17.60 32.76
C ASN A 15 24.61 -18.74 32.24
N HIS A 16 23.34 -18.74 32.62
CA HIS A 16 22.33 -19.44 31.83
C HIS A 16 22.21 -18.65 30.52
N GLU A 17 22.98 -19.08 29.53
CA GLU A 17 22.58 -18.92 28.13
C GLU A 17 21.22 -19.61 28.00
N LEU A 18 20.16 -18.80 28.00
CA LEU A 18 18.88 -19.21 27.47
C LEU A 18 19.11 -19.41 25.97
N GLU A 19 19.50 -20.63 25.58
CA GLU A 19 19.31 -21.11 24.22
C GLU A 19 17.82 -21.02 23.93
N ASN A 20 17.43 -19.88 23.33
CA ASN A 20 16.08 -19.66 22.86
C ASN A 20 15.92 -20.58 21.64
N ASN A 21 15.51 -21.83 21.87
CA ASN A 21 15.08 -22.80 20.86
C ASN A 21 13.78 -22.34 20.17
N GLN A 22 13.70 -21.07 19.77
CA GLN A 22 12.67 -20.61 18.86
C GLN A 22 13.06 -21.13 17.48
N GLU A 23 12.42 -22.25 17.09
CA GLU A 23 12.41 -22.75 15.73
C GLU A 23 12.25 -21.55 14.78
N ASN A 24 13.16 -21.41 13.81
CA ASN A 24 13.12 -20.30 12.86
C ASN A 24 11.69 -20.18 12.30
N PRO A 25 10.98 -19.05 12.49
CA PRO A 25 9.58 -18.92 12.10
C PRO A 25 9.31 -19.27 10.64
N LEU A 26 10.31 -19.11 9.76
CA LEU A 26 10.22 -19.45 8.34
C LEU A 26 10.08 -20.98 8.09
N GLU A 27 10.55 -21.83 9.01
CA GLU A 27 10.49 -23.30 8.85
C GLU A 27 9.06 -23.84 8.79
N VAL A 28 8.10 -23.16 9.41
CA VAL A 28 6.68 -23.51 9.31
C VAL A 28 6.19 -23.36 7.86
N TYR A 29 6.64 -22.31 7.17
CA TYR A 29 6.25 -22.02 5.79
C TYR A 29 6.95 -22.94 4.79
N LYS A 30 8.21 -23.30 5.02
CA LYS A 30 8.95 -24.26 4.17
C LYS A 30 8.35 -25.66 4.16
N LYS A 31 7.59 -26.02 5.20
CA LYS A 31 6.87 -27.30 5.29
C LYS A 31 5.59 -27.32 4.45
N VAL A 32 5.13 -26.18 3.93
CA VAL A 32 3.89 -26.08 3.13
C VAL A 32 4.16 -26.57 1.70
N PRO A 33 3.43 -27.60 1.19
CA PRO A 33 3.76 -28.23 -0.09
C PRO A 33 3.68 -27.33 -1.33
N TRP A 34 2.81 -26.32 -1.31
CA TRP A 34 2.56 -25.40 -2.44
C TRP A 34 3.30 -24.06 -2.30
N MET A 35 4.25 -23.98 -1.36
CA MET A 35 5.03 -22.77 -1.12
C MET A 35 6.03 -22.53 -2.26
N THR A 36 6.00 -21.33 -2.84
CA THR A 36 6.93 -20.95 -3.91
C THR A 36 8.16 -20.22 -3.33
N THR A 37 9.27 -20.19 -4.08
CA THR A 37 10.45 -19.41 -3.70
C THR A 37 10.13 -17.93 -3.55
N THR A 38 9.35 -17.37 -4.46
CA THR A 38 8.90 -15.97 -4.41
C THR A 38 8.09 -15.70 -3.14
N ARG A 39 7.12 -16.55 -2.81
CA ARG A 39 6.36 -16.40 -1.55
C ARG A 39 7.25 -16.53 -0.33
N LEU A 40 8.24 -17.43 -0.31
CA LEU A 40 9.17 -17.52 0.83
C LEU A 40 9.96 -16.23 1.04
N ASN A 41 10.34 -15.53 -0.04
CA ASN A 41 10.98 -14.22 0.05
C ASN A 41 10.01 -13.19 0.65
N THR A 42 8.77 -13.14 0.15
CA THR A 42 7.70 -12.30 0.72
C THR A 42 7.52 -12.55 2.22
N ILE A 43 7.38 -13.81 2.61
CA ILE A 43 7.19 -14.21 4.02
C ILE A 43 8.41 -13.81 4.86
N THR A 44 9.62 -13.94 4.32
CA THR A 44 10.84 -13.50 5.01
C THR A 44 10.77 -12.00 5.30
N THR A 45 10.43 -11.18 4.30
CA THR A 45 10.22 -9.73 4.48
C THR A 45 9.13 -9.43 5.51
N CYS A 46 8.00 -10.13 5.48
CA CYS A 46 6.94 -9.96 6.49
C CYS A 46 7.46 -10.26 7.90
N LEU A 47 8.12 -11.41 8.09
CA LEU A 47 8.62 -11.85 9.40
C LEU A 47 9.69 -10.90 9.95
N GLU A 48 10.61 -10.43 9.10
CA GLU A 48 11.64 -9.43 9.46
C GLU A 48 11.02 -8.11 9.89
N ALA A 49 9.92 -7.70 9.24
CA ALA A 49 9.15 -6.53 9.62
C ALA A 49 8.23 -6.75 10.83
N GLY A 50 8.11 -7.98 11.35
CA GLY A 50 7.29 -8.35 12.50
C GLY A 50 5.84 -8.76 12.18
N PHE A 51 5.49 -8.89 10.90
CA PHE A 51 4.21 -9.42 10.45
C PHE A 51 4.24 -10.95 10.35
N LYS A 52 3.14 -11.60 10.73
CA LYS A 52 3.00 -13.07 10.75
C LYS A 52 1.76 -13.50 9.94
N PRO A 53 1.83 -13.50 8.60
CA PRO A 53 0.75 -14.00 7.75
C PRO A 53 0.49 -15.49 7.98
N ALA A 54 -0.70 -15.97 7.64
CA ALA A 54 -1.03 -17.39 7.72
C ALA A 54 -0.23 -18.21 6.70
N SER A 55 0.28 -19.38 7.12
CA SER A 55 0.97 -20.32 6.22
C SER A 55 0.03 -21.00 5.22
N SER A 56 -1.28 -20.92 5.45
CA SER A 56 -2.32 -21.48 4.58
C SER A 56 -2.75 -20.56 3.43
N LEU A 57 -2.17 -19.36 3.32
CA LEU A 57 -2.52 -18.44 2.24
C LEU A 57 -2.24 -19.06 0.85
N PRO A 58 -3.19 -19.00 -0.09
CA PRO A 58 -2.96 -19.35 -1.48
C PRO A 58 -1.73 -18.63 -2.06
N THR A 59 -0.96 -19.33 -2.89
CA THR A 59 0.25 -18.82 -3.56
C THR A 59 0.04 -18.51 -5.04
N GLU A 60 -1.03 -19.03 -5.62
CA GLU A 60 -1.37 -18.91 -7.03
C GLU A 60 -2.66 -18.12 -7.18
N PHE A 61 -2.63 -17.10 -8.03
CA PHE A 61 -3.76 -16.25 -8.38
C PHE A 61 -3.72 -16.03 -9.89
N ASP A 62 -4.90 -15.95 -10.51
CA ASP A 62 -5.00 -15.43 -11.87
C ASP A 62 -4.78 -13.91 -11.81
N ARG A 63 -3.64 -13.48 -12.34
CA ARG A 63 -3.23 -12.07 -12.37
C ARG A 63 -3.11 -11.66 -13.82
N GLN A 64 -3.81 -10.60 -14.16
CA GLN A 64 -3.80 -10.01 -15.49
C GLN A 64 -3.54 -8.52 -15.36
N MET A 65 -2.33 -8.12 -15.74
CA MET A 65 -1.94 -6.73 -15.69
C MET A 65 -2.79 -5.88 -16.64
N ARG A 66 -3.26 -4.73 -16.13
CA ARG A 66 -4.00 -3.75 -16.92
C ARG A 66 -3.11 -3.01 -17.92
N PRO A 67 -3.69 -2.54 -19.04
CA PRO A 67 -3.02 -1.57 -19.90
C PRO A 67 -2.61 -0.32 -19.12
N SER A 68 -1.41 0.20 -19.37
CA SER A 68 -0.88 1.39 -18.68
C SER A 68 -1.79 2.61 -18.80
N ILE A 69 -2.56 2.74 -19.88
CA ILE A 69 -3.53 3.84 -20.05
C ILE A 69 -4.65 3.79 -19.02
N GLU A 70 -5.09 2.60 -18.58
CA GLU A 70 -6.12 2.47 -17.55
C GLU A 70 -5.56 2.83 -16.17
N ILE A 71 -4.33 2.38 -15.88
CA ILE A 71 -3.62 2.70 -14.64
C ILE A 71 -3.39 4.22 -14.54
N ALA A 72 -2.99 4.85 -15.64
CA ALA A 72 -2.87 6.30 -15.74
C ALA A 72 -4.23 7.00 -15.54
N GLY A 73 -5.29 6.46 -16.14
CA GLY A 73 -6.66 6.94 -15.99
C GLY A 73 -7.09 6.99 -14.53
N ARG A 74 -6.91 5.89 -13.79
CA ARG A 74 -7.25 5.81 -12.37
C ARG A 74 -6.43 6.77 -11.51
N LEU A 75 -5.11 6.83 -11.71
CA LEU A 75 -4.24 7.76 -10.98
C LEU A 75 -4.67 9.23 -11.17
N ASN A 76 -4.98 9.61 -12.41
CA ASN A 76 -5.36 10.99 -12.73
C ASN A 76 -6.82 11.31 -12.37
N ALA A 77 -7.70 10.31 -12.29
CA ALA A 77 -9.02 10.44 -11.69
C ALA A 77 -8.90 10.79 -10.20
N ILE A 78 -8.10 10.03 -9.43
CA ILE A 78 -7.80 10.33 -8.03
C ILE A 78 -7.22 11.74 -7.88
N LYS A 79 -6.21 12.10 -8.67
CA LYS A 79 -5.65 13.47 -8.68
C LYS A 79 -6.74 14.52 -8.85
N SER A 80 -7.67 14.31 -9.79
CA SER A 80 -8.72 15.28 -10.10
C SER A 80 -9.69 15.47 -8.93
N LEU A 81 -10.08 14.38 -8.26
CA LEU A 81 -10.92 14.42 -7.05
C LEU A 81 -10.22 15.12 -5.89
N VAL A 82 -8.92 14.84 -5.70
CA VAL A 82 -8.13 15.50 -4.66
C VAL A 82 -7.97 16.99 -4.96
N LEU A 83 -7.67 17.37 -6.20
CA LEU A 83 -7.58 18.78 -6.60
C LEU A 83 -8.92 19.50 -6.48
N TRP A 84 -10.04 18.79 -6.69
CA TRP A 84 -11.38 19.33 -6.49
C TRP A 84 -11.64 19.74 -5.03
N LEU A 85 -11.33 18.84 -4.10
CA LEU A 85 -11.63 19.02 -2.67
C LEU A 85 -10.54 19.76 -1.89
N MET A 86 -9.26 19.60 -2.24
CA MET A 86 -8.15 20.07 -1.39
C MET A 86 -7.54 21.40 -1.85
N VAL A 87 -7.79 21.81 -3.10
CA VAL A 87 -7.30 23.09 -3.64
C VAL A 87 -8.46 24.06 -3.77
N THR A 88 -8.27 25.30 -3.31
CA THR A 88 -9.35 26.30 -3.36
C THR A 88 -9.64 26.71 -4.80
N GLU A 89 -10.87 27.14 -5.08
CA GLU A 89 -11.25 27.61 -6.43
C GLU A 89 -10.46 28.88 -6.86
N VAL A 90 -9.97 29.65 -5.88
CA VAL A 90 -9.09 30.81 -6.10
C VAL A 90 -7.73 30.37 -6.65
N GLU A 91 -7.18 29.27 -6.16
CA GLU A 91 -5.88 28.73 -6.58
C GLU A 91 -5.99 27.90 -7.86
N LEU A 92 -7.08 27.15 -8.03
CA LEU A 92 -7.32 26.32 -9.20
C LEU A 92 -8.81 26.32 -9.58
N ARG A 93 -9.11 26.97 -10.71
CA ARG A 93 -10.48 27.10 -11.22
C ARG A 93 -11.10 25.72 -11.48
N SER A 94 -12.37 25.56 -11.08
CA SER A 94 -13.16 24.35 -11.31
C SER A 94 -13.16 23.90 -12.78
N GLU A 95 -13.29 24.86 -13.70
CA GLU A 95 -13.25 24.64 -15.15
C GLU A 95 -11.96 23.94 -15.62
N THR A 96 -10.81 24.25 -15.01
CA THR A 96 -9.52 23.61 -15.39
C THR A 96 -9.54 22.12 -15.09
N ILE A 97 -10.06 21.73 -13.91
CA ILE A 97 -10.15 20.33 -13.49
C ILE A 97 -11.18 19.58 -14.33
N LEU A 98 -12.36 20.17 -14.53
CA LEU A 98 -13.44 19.55 -15.33
C LEU A 98 -13.03 19.38 -16.80
N ASN A 99 -12.32 20.35 -17.39
CA ASN A 99 -11.80 20.22 -18.74
C ASN A 99 -10.75 19.11 -18.83
N PHE A 100 -9.88 18.96 -17.83
CA PHE A 100 -8.90 17.88 -17.78
C PHE A 100 -9.58 16.50 -17.68
N ILE A 101 -10.62 16.38 -16.84
CA ILE A 101 -11.46 15.17 -16.71
C ILE A 101 -12.10 14.83 -18.06
N ALA A 102 -12.77 15.80 -18.69
CA ALA A 102 -13.48 15.58 -19.95
C ALA A 102 -12.52 15.23 -21.09
N LYS A 103 -11.41 15.97 -21.22
CA LYS A 103 -10.38 15.76 -22.25
C LYS A 103 -9.79 14.35 -22.21
N ASN A 104 -9.62 13.80 -21.00
CA ASN A 104 -9.00 12.49 -20.79
C ASN A 104 -10.01 11.37 -20.46
N GLU A 105 -11.31 11.65 -20.56
CA GLU A 105 -12.40 10.71 -20.26
C GLU A 105 -12.28 10.07 -18.85
N LEU A 106 -11.81 10.84 -17.85
CA LEU A 106 -11.43 10.31 -16.53
C LEU A 106 -12.59 9.76 -15.71
N GLU A 107 -13.83 10.18 -15.98
CA GLU A 107 -15.02 9.65 -15.29
C GLU A 107 -15.17 8.14 -15.44
N ARG A 108 -14.62 7.54 -16.51
CA ARG A 108 -14.65 6.08 -16.71
C ARG A 108 -13.79 5.31 -15.71
N TYR A 109 -12.87 5.99 -15.02
CA TYR A 109 -12.00 5.41 -14.01
C TYR A 109 -12.39 5.83 -12.59
N MET A 110 -13.56 6.45 -12.43
CA MET A 110 -14.14 6.82 -11.14
C MET A 110 -15.25 5.85 -10.78
N SER A 111 -15.38 5.54 -9.49
CA SER A 111 -16.60 4.91 -8.97
C SER A 111 -17.79 5.85 -9.13
N ASP A 112 -19.00 5.32 -8.99
CA ASP A 112 -20.21 6.15 -9.02
C ASP A 112 -20.22 7.16 -7.87
N GLU A 113 -19.78 6.75 -6.68
CA GLU A 113 -19.62 7.62 -5.50
C GLU A 113 -18.59 8.73 -5.74
N GLU A 114 -17.49 8.43 -6.43
CA GLU A 114 -16.48 9.42 -6.77
C GLU A 114 -16.96 10.44 -7.80
N LYS A 115 -17.83 10.05 -8.74
CA LYS A 115 -18.44 11.00 -9.68
C LYS A 115 -19.34 12.00 -8.96
N GLU A 116 -20.01 11.58 -7.89
CA GLU A 116 -20.86 12.47 -7.09
C GLU A 116 -20.06 13.59 -6.41
N ILE A 117 -18.79 13.35 -6.06
CA ILE A 117 -17.89 14.36 -5.48
C ILE A 117 -17.76 15.60 -6.40
N LEU A 118 -17.71 15.38 -7.72
CA LEU A 118 -17.59 16.48 -8.70
C LEU A 118 -18.83 17.36 -8.79
N SER A 119 -19.97 16.88 -8.26
CA SER A 119 -21.20 17.65 -8.14
C SER A 119 -21.36 18.31 -6.77
N ALA A 120 -20.55 17.92 -5.79
CA ALA A 120 -20.56 18.48 -4.44
C ALA A 120 -19.80 19.80 -4.36
N SER A 121 -19.98 20.51 -3.26
CA SER A 121 -19.23 21.74 -3.00
C SER A 121 -17.75 21.42 -2.80
N ARG A 122 -16.87 22.28 -3.32
CA ARG A 122 -15.41 22.12 -3.16
C ARG A 122 -14.95 22.33 -1.72
N ASP A 123 -15.76 22.97 -0.88
CA ASP A 123 -15.53 23.19 0.55
C ASP A 123 -16.27 22.18 1.45
N ASP A 124 -16.72 21.05 0.89
CA ASP A 124 -17.37 19.99 1.67
C ASP A 124 -16.38 19.32 2.65
N ASP A 125 -16.54 19.59 3.93
CA ASP A 125 -15.68 19.10 5.01
C ASP A 125 -15.77 17.58 5.20
N GLU A 126 -16.95 16.97 4.96
CA GLU A 126 -17.12 15.52 5.12
C GLU A 126 -16.35 14.79 4.01
N LEU A 127 -16.48 15.26 2.76
CA LEU A 127 -15.74 14.71 1.63
C LEU A 127 -14.22 14.93 1.76
N ARG A 128 -13.79 16.09 2.29
CA ARG A 128 -12.38 16.37 2.57
C ARG A 128 -11.77 15.43 3.61
N ASN A 129 -12.56 14.97 4.60
CA ASN A 129 -12.07 14.04 5.61
C ASN A 129 -11.84 12.63 5.05
N VAL A 130 -12.64 12.19 4.08
CA VAL A 130 -12.52 10.84 3.50
C VAL A 130 -11.57 10.78 2.32
N ILE A 131 -11.37 11.87 1.57
CA ILE A 131 -10.53 11.87 0.37
C ILE A 131 -9.05 11.57 0.65
N GLY A 132 -8.59 11.79 1.89
CA GLY A 132 -7.22 11.51 2.31
C GLY A 132 -6.80 10.05 2.11
N TRP A 133 -7.73 9.09 2.21
CA TRP A 133 -7.45 7.68 1.95
C TRP A 133 -7.05 7.42 0.49
N LYS A 134 -7.54 8.22 -0.45
CA LYS A 134 -7.16 8.09 -1.87
C LYS A 134 -5.69 8.42 -2.12
N PHE A 135 -5.01 9.10 -1.20
CA PHE A 135 -3.56 9.32 -1.31
C PHE A 135 -2.82 7.99 -1.26
N GLU A 136 -3.26 7.09 -0.37
CA GLU A 136 -2.67 5.76 -0.25
C GLU A 136 -2.95 4.87 -1.47
N ASN A 137 -4.07 5.10 -2.18
CA ASN A 137 -4.28 4.46 -3.48
C ASN A 137 -3.37 5.07 -4.57
N ALA A 138 -3.13 6.39 -4.54
CA ALA A 138 -2.32 7.06 -5.54
C ALA A 138 -0.85 6.59 -5.52
N TRP A 139 -0.31 6.21 -4.35
CA TRP A 139 1.10 5.82 -4.24
C TRP A 139 1.46 4.59 -5.10
N PRO A 140 0.82 3.41 -4.97
CA PRO A 140 1.13 2.29 -5.86
C PRO A 140 0.92 2.60 -7.34
N LEU A 141 -0.13 3.36 -7.67
CA LEU A 141 -0.39 3.77 -9.06
C LEU A 141 0.70 4.70 -9.61
N ALA A 142 1.25 5.59 -8.79
CA ALA A 142 2.36 6.47 -9.16
C ALA A 142 3.70 5.73 -9.21
N TRP A 143 3.92 4.77 -8.31
CA TRP A 143 5.09 3.87 -8.34
C TRP A 143 5.18 3.14 -9.67
N TYR A 144 4.04 2.69 -10.19
CA TYR A 144 3.97 2.10 -11.53
C TYR A 144 4.56 3.00 -12.62
N PHE A 145 4.48 4.33 -12.49
CA PHE A 145 5.05 5.34 -13.40
C PHE A 145 6.35 5.97 -12.88
N GLY A 146 7.11 5.24 -12.05
CA GLY A 146 8.46 5.61 -11.63
C GLY A 146 8.57 6.48 -10.38
N TYR A 147 7.50 6.58 -9.57
CA TYR A 147 7.63 7.09 -8.21
C TYR A 147 8.34 6.09 -7.29
N SER A 148 8.62 6.47 -6.04
CA SER A 148 9.18 5.57 -5.04
C SER A 148 8.23 4.42 -4.71
N GLU A 149 8.81 3.27 -4.37
CA GLU A 149 8.06 2.05 -4.08
C GLU A 149 7.23 2.18 -2.78
N PRO A 150 5.97 1.69 -2.74
CA PRO A 150 5.15 1.78 -1.54
C PRO A 150 5.75 1.03 -0.36
N GLU A 151 5.80 1.72 0.78
CA GLU A 151 6.35 1.20 2.02
C GLU A 151 5.36 0.30 2.76
N ILE A 152 5.89 -0.59 3.60
CA ILE A 152 5.10 -1.57 4.38
C ILE A 152 4.82 -1.13 5.82
N THR A 153 5.25 0.08 6.20
CA THR A 153 5.15 0.61 7.57
C THR A 153 3.70 0.84 8.00
N GLY A 154 2.81 1.06 7.04
CA GLY A 154 1.43 1.48 7.28
C GLY A 154 1.32 2.94 7.76
N GLU A 155 2.40 3.72 7.70
CA GLU A 155 2.35 5.15 7.94
C GLU A 155 1.69 5.86 6.77
N MET A 156 0.81 6.83 7.06
CA MET A 156 0.15 7.63 6.03
C MET A 156 1.16 8.50 5.29
N MET A 157 0.88 8.75 4.01
CA MET A 157 1.61 9.70 3.20
C MET A 157 1.61 11.09 3.83
N THR A 158 2.73 11.77 3.72
CA THR A 158 2.84 13.19 4.04
C THR A 158 2.28 14.06 2.92
N GLY A 159 1.96 15.31 3.26
CA GLY A 159 1.57 16.32 2.28
C GLY A 159 2.63 16.57 1.19
N GLU A 160 3.92 16.41 1.53
CA GLU A 160 5.02 16.57 0.58
C GLU A 160 5.05 15.44 -0.45
N GLN A 161 4.83 14.20 -0.01
CA GLN A 161 4.80 13.03 -0.91
C GLN A 161 3.65 13.11 -1.92
N ILE A 162 2.44 13.49 -1.47
CA ILE A 162 1.31 13.60 -2.40
C ILE A 162 1.49 14.76 -3.40
N GLN A 163 2.09 15.87 -2.97
CA GLN A 163 2.45 16.97 -3.87
C GLN A 163 3.49 16.51 -4.91
N GLU A 164 4.52 15.77 -4.48
CA GLU A 164 5.53 15.22 -5.38
C GLU A 164 4.91 14.29 -6.42
N ILE A 165 4.03 13.37 -6.00
CA ILE A 165 3.31 12.50 -6.92
C ILE A 165 2.51 13.32 -7.95
N PHE A 166 1.70 14.28 -7.49
CA PHE A 166 0.83 15.04 -8.39
C PHE A 166 1.58 16.02 -9.29
N TRP A 167 2.77 16.47 -8.90
CA TRP A 167 3.57 17.36 -9.72
C TRP A 167 4.43 16.61 -10.74
N ASN A 168 5.04 15.49 -10.34
CA ASN A 168 6.08 14.81 -11.12
C ASN A 168 5.65 13.45 -11.71
N HIS A 169 4.65 12.80 -11.11
CA HIS A 169 4.26 11.41 -11.43
C HIS A 169 2.80 11.28 -11.87
N THR A 170 2.17 12.39 -12.29
CA THR A 170 0.84 12.38 -12.92
C THR A 170 0.84 13.23 -14.19
N CYS A 171 -0.23 13.13 -14.98
CA CYS A 171 -0.37 13.91 -16.21
C CYS A 171 -0.62 15.39 -15.88
N PRO A 172 0.10 16.33 -16.51
CA PRO A 172 -0.21 17.75 -16.42
C PRO A 172 -1.66 18.03 -16.86
N LEU A 173 -2.30 19.05 -16.25
CA LEU A 173 -3.72 19.34 -16.47
C LEU A 173 -4.04 19.82 -17.89
N ASP A 174 -3.04 20.29 -18.63
CA ASP A 174 -3.13 20.75 -20.01
C ASP A 174 -2.74 19.68 -21.04
N GLU A 175 -2.30 18.49 -20.62
CA GLU A 175 -1.85 17.39 -21.48
C GLU A 175 -2.92 16.28 -21.65
N GLU A 176 -2.67 15.36 -22.58
CA GLU A 176 -3.45 14.12 -22.76
C GLU A 176 -2.70 12.94 -22.13
N LEU A 177 -3.43 12.03 -21.46
CA LEU A 177 -2.87 10.83 -20.86
C LEU A 177 -2.07 10.00 -21.88
N LYS A 178 -2.60 9.88 -23.10
CA LYS A 178 -1.96 9.11 -24.18
C LYS A 178 -0.60 9.67 -24.57
N ASP A 179 -0.39 10.97 -24.44
CA ASP A 179 0.91 11.60 -24.72
C ASP A 179 1.83 11.49 -23.51
N TRP A 180 1.29 11.70 -22.32
CA TRP A 180 2.03 11.60 -21.06
C TRP A 180 2.66 10.22 -20.85
N ILE A 181 1.94 9.12 -21.13
CA ILE A 181 2.45 7.76 -20.91
C ILE A 181 3.52 7.30 -21.92
N LYS A 182 3.65 7.93 -23.10
CA LYS A 182 4.54 7.44 -24.17
C LYS A 182 6.00 7.32 -23.77
N ASN A 183 6.45 8.18 -22.86
CA ASN A 183 7.85 8.30 -22.46
C ASN A 183 8.07 7.88 -21.00
N LYS A 184 7.14 7.12 -20.41
CA LYS A 184 7.26 6.65 -19.03
C LYS A 184 7.83 5.23 -19.01
N ASP A 185 8.91 5.07 -18.26
CA ASP A 185 9.33 3.74 -17.81
C ASP A 185 8.31 3.26 -16.77
N THR A 186 7.83 2.03 -16.95
CA THR A 186 6.83 1.43 -16.05
C THR A 186 7.41 0.25 -15.31
N VAL A 187 6.88 -0.02 -14.11
CA VAL A 187 7.21 -1.22 -13.34
C VAL A 187 6.85 -2.47 -14.15
N SER A 188 7.71 -3.49 -14.12
CA SER A 188 7.45 -4.77 -14.79
C SER A 188 6.31 -5.53 -14.12
N GLU A 189 5.60 -6.36 -14.87
CA GLU A 189 4.53 -7.20 -14.34
C GLU A 189 5.03 -8.10 -13.18
N GLU A 190 6.18 -8.74 -13.33
CA GLU A 190 6.79 -9.57 -12.28
C GLU A 190 6.99 -8.78 -10.98
N ARG A 191 7.54 -7.57 -11.06
CA ARG A 191 7.78 -6.74 -9.88
C ARG A 191 6.48 -6.26 -9.24
N LEU A 192 5.47 -5.96 -10.06
CA LEU A 192 4.15 -5.61 -9.58
C LEU A 192 3.48 -6.79 -8.85
N ILE A 193 3.59 -8.02 -9.39
CA ILE A 193 3.11 -9.25 -8.76
C ILE A 193 3.79 -9.49 -7.41
N GLU A 194 5.13 -9.35 -7.33
CA GLU A 194 5.86 -9.47 -6.06
C GLU A 194 5.38 -8.47 -5.00
N LYS A 195 5.14 -7.23 -5.42
CA LYS A 195 4.69 -6.17 -4.49
C LYS A 195 3.25 -6.40 -4.04
N GLU A 196 2.36 -6.82 -4.94
CA GLU A 196 1.00 -7.20 -4.59
C GLU A 196 0.98 -8.38 -3.61
N ASP A 197 1.78 -9.42 -3.87
CA ASP A 197 1.92 -10.59 -3.00
C ASP A 197 2.39 -10.22 -1.58
N LEU A 198 3.33 -9.28 -1.48
CA LEU A 198 3.77 -8.72 -0.21
C LEU A 198 2.62 -8.03 0.52
N PHE A 199 1.89 -7.14 -0.15
CA PHE A 199 0.75 -6.46 0.44
C PHE A 199 -0.41 -7.41 0.77
N TYR A 200 -0.59 -8.50 0.01
CA TYR A 200 -1.52 -9.57 0.33
C TYR A 200 -1.18 -10.25 1.66
N CYS A 201 0.08 -10.67 1.85
CA CYS A 201 0.54 -11.26 3.11
C CYS A 201 0.45 -10.26 4.28
N LEU A 202 0.83 -9.00 4.08
CA LEU A 202 0.69 -7.96 5.11
C LEU A 202 -0.78 -7.77 5.49
N HIS A 203 -1.67 -7.68 4.50
CA HIS A 203 -3.09 -7.48 4.74
C HIS A 203 -3.70 -8.67 5.50
N ASN A 204 -3.31 -9.92 5.20
CA ASN A 204 -3.72 -11.07 6.00
C ASN A 204 -3.32 -10.93 7.48
N ALA A 205 -2.06 -10.58 7.72
CA ALA A 205 -1.52 -10.41 9.07
C ALA A 205 -2.26 -9.29 9.83
N VAL A 206 -2.57 -8.18 9.15
CA VAL A 206 -3.39 -7.08 9.67
C VAL A 206 -4.81 -7.55 10.01
N ARG A 207 -5.49 -8.26 9.09
CA ARG A 207 -6.85 -8.78 9.30
C ARG A 207 -6.92 -9.73 10.49
N SER A 208 -5.93 -10.62 10.63
CA SER A 208 -5.78 -11.47 11.81
C SER A 208 -5.64 -10.65 13.09
N ALA A 209 -4.84 -9.57 13.07
CA ALA A 209 -4.68 -8.71 14.25
C ALA A 209 -5.94 -7.92 14.61
N GLN A 210 -6.72 -7.48 13.62
CA GLN A 210 -8.04 -6.87 13.84
C GLN A 210 -9.04 -7.85 14.51
N LEU A 211 -8.82 -9.16 14.37
CA LEU A 211 -9.60 -10.22 15.03
C LEU A 211 -8.99 -10.70 16.36
N GLY A 212 -7.94 -10.02 16.85
CA GLY A 212 -7.30 -10.31 18.14
C GLY A 212 -6.03 -11.18 18.05
N GLY A 213 -5.51 -11.44 16.84
CA GLY A 213 -4.24 -12.15 16.66
C GLY A 213 -3.00 -11.29 16.95
N GLU A 214 -1.94 -11.91 17.44
CA GLU A 214 -0.63 -11.24 17.63
C GLU A 214 0.25 -11.36 16.37
N THR A 215 -0.28 -10.85 15.25
CA THR A 215 0.26 -11.05 13.89
C THR A 215 0.85 -9.80 13.25
N VAL A 216 0.84 -8.66 13.93
CA VAL A 216 1.49 -7.41 13.48
C VAL A 216 2.56 -6.97 14.51
N PRO A 217 3.46 -6.03 14.15
CA PRO A 217 4.47 -5.52 15.07
C PRO A 217 3.84 -4.81 16.28
N PRO A 218 4.52 -4.77 17.45
CA PRO A 218 3.94 -4.21 18.68
C PRO A 218 3.48 -2.75 18.60
N ASN A 219 4.09 -1.94 17.73
CA ASN A 219 3.77 -0.51 17.56
C ASN A 219 2.86 -0.24 16.34
N PHE A 220 2.34 -1.28 15.70
CA PHE A 220 1.47 -1.16 14.53
C PHE A 220 0.01 -1.10 14.99
N ASP A 221 -0.72 -0.06 14.61
CA ASP A 221 -2.16 0.06 14.83
C ASP A 221 -2.94 -0.74 13.76
N PRO A 222 -3.61 -1.85 14.11
CA PRO A 222 -4.31 -2.67 13.13
C PRO A 222 -5.46 -1.95 12.40
N ILE A 223 -5.99 -0.86 12.95
CA ILE A 223 -7.06 -0.08 12.33
C ILE A 223 -6.47 1.02 11.45
N ALA A 224 -5.69 1.93 12.03
CA ALA A 224 -5.16 3.09 11.30
C ALA A 224 -4.09 2.68 10.28
N ASN A 225 -3.04 1.98 10.72
CA ASN A 225 -1.99 1.51 9.82
C ASN A 225 -2.50 0.38 8.91
N GLY A 226 -3.44 -0.43 9.42
CA GLY A 226 -4.11 -1.45 8.62
C GLY A 226 -4.90 -0.88 7.44
N GLY A 227 -5.58 0.24 7.63
CA GLY A 227 -6.25 0.98 6.55
C GLY A 227 -5.28 1.40 5.45
N VAL A 228 -4.09 1.88 5.80
CA VAL A 228 -3.05 2.24 4.83
C VAL A 228 -2.59 1.02 4.00
N ILE A 229 -2.36 -0.12 4.66
CA ILE A 229 -2.02 -1.38 3.96
C ILE A 229 -3.15 -1.81 3.03
N HIS A 230 -4.41 -1.69 3.46
CA HIS A 230 -5.59 -1.99 2.66
C HIS A 230 -5.64 -1.14 1.38
N GLU A 231 -5.56 0.18 1.51
CA GLU A 231 -5.66 1.11 0.38
C GLU A 231 -4.53 0.93 -0.64
N ARG A 232 -3.30 0.70 -0.16
CA ARG A 232 -2.16 0.41 -1.04
C ARG A 232 -2.34 -0.93 -1.75
N ARG A 233 -2.80 -1.97 -1.03
CA ARG A 233 -3.09 -3.28 -1.62
C ARG A 233 -4.19 -3.18 -2.68
N HIS A 234 -5.23 -2.38 -2.43
CA HIS A 234 -6.35 -2.22 -3.36
C HIS A 234 -5.86 -1.82 -4.75
N SER A 235 -4.99 -0.81 -4.81
CA SER A 235 -4.41 -0.34 -6.07
C SER A 235 -3.52 -1.39 -6.74
N LEU A 236 -2.68 -2.08 -5.97
CA LEU A 236 -1.81 -3.15 -6.47
C LEU A 236 -2.63 -4.30 -7.08
N THR A 237 -3.67 -4.72 -6.37
CA THR A 237 -4.57 -5.80 -6.80
C THR A 237 -5.37 -5.38 -8.03
N TRP A 238 -5.90 -4.17 -8.04
CA TRP A 238 -6.67 -3.64 -9.18
C TRP A 238 -5.82 -3.56 -10.44
N MET A 239 -4.56 -3.11 -10.35
CA MET A 239 -3.62 -3.10 -11.49
C MET A 239 -3.37 -4.49 -12.09
N LEU A 240 -3.54 -5.56 -11.31
CA LEU A 240 -3.38 -6.97 -11.71
C LEU A 240 -4.70 -7.70 -11.94
N SER A 241 -5.83 -6.98 -11.96
CA SER A 241 -7.17 -7.55 -12.12
C SER A 241 -7.86 -6.98 -13.36
N ASN A 242 -7.26 -7.16 -14.55
CA ASN A 242 -7.81 -6.61 -15.80
C ASN A 242 -9.29 -7.00 -16.01
N GLY A 243 -10.11 -6.01 -16.37
CA GLY A 243 -11.55 -6.18 -16.59
C GLY A 243 -12.43 -6.16 -15.33
N VAL A 244 -11.87 -5.97 -14.13
CA VAL A 244 -12.64 -5.84 -12.87
C VAL A 244 -12.91 -4.36 -12.56
N GLU A 245 -14.09 -3.96 -12.10
CA GLU A 245 -14.29 -2.55 -11.73
C GLU A 245 -13.52 -2.19 -10.44
N TRP A 246 -13.25 -0.91 -10.21
CA TRP A 246 -12.45 -0.47 -9.05
C TRP A 246 -13.02 -1.00 -7.72
N ASP A 247 -14.31 -0.80 -7.49
CA ASP A 247 -15.00 -1.22 -6.25
C ASP A 247 -15.24 -2.74 -6.16
N ASP A 248 -15.11 -3.46 -7.29
CA ASP A 248 -15.29 -4.91 -7.37
C ASP A 248 -13.98 -5.69 -7.15
N THR A 249 -12.87 -5.00 -6.87
CA THR A 249 -11.56 -5.62 -6.66
C THR A 249 -11.58 -6.53 -5.42
N ASP A 250 -11.33 -7.83 -5.60
CA ASP A 250 -11.34 -8.79 -4.51
C ASP A 250 -10.10 -8.64 -3.61
N LEU A 251 -10.34 -8.22 -2.37
CA LEU A 251 -9.34 -8.09 -1.33
C LEU A 251 -9.49 -9.13 -0.21
N SER A 252 -10.18 -10.23 -0.47
CA SER A 252 -10.30 -11.34 0.48
C SER A 252 -8.93 -11.88 0.89
N THR A 253 -8.82 -12.29 2.16
CA THR A 253 -7.62 -12.86 2.78
C THR A 253 -7.96 -13.65 4.03
#